data_AF-A0A3N1QKM7-F1
#
_entry.id   AF-A0A3N1QKM7-F1
#
_cell.length_a   1.000
_cell.length_b   1.000
_cell.length_c   1.000
_cell.angle_alpha   90.00
_cell.angle_beta   90.00
_cell.angle_gamma   90.00
#
_symmetry.space_group_name_H-M   'P 1'
#
loop_
_entity.id
_entity.type
_entity.pdbx_description
1 polymer ?
#
loop_
_entity_poly.entity_id
_entity_poly.type
_entity_poly.pdbx_seq_one_letter_code
_entity_poly.pdbx_strand_id
1 'polypeptide(L)'
;MTFNKAFVPCIAVALLSTGCGGGGGEDKPQTVRLSDTKELSIAENSADSFSATNAINKIEPVEPSDSLNLSFDGTEVTITASNLDKPVLGVYDLYMSKGKDTLIQRYEIMGINTSAQALESQAFAIQQNAEEILALSEDKKIYEYLVDLGYLREDLTPARRDELIDDFDATAQSTYESAESSFQQLSQAYDDYQAGTIGESALQSYLNTAVSELASHDDYGYGMIRNLDATSSAVMSTLPNSGLEYVESQARFSRYFDESMLTTDSETGQVSYVSGFEILAPLTGL
;
A
#
# COMPACT_ATOMS: atom_id res chain seq x y z
N MET A 1 -8.02 -12.17 2.27
CA MET A 1 -9.34 -11.70 2.75
C MET A 1 -10.06 -11.03 1.58
N THR A 2 -11.20 -11.57 1.17
CA THR A 2 -11.99 -11.09 0.03
C THR A 2 -13.00 -10.05 0.51
N PHE A 3 -12.78 -8.78 0.17
CA PHE A 3 -13.79 -7.73 0.37
C PHE A 3 -14.80 -7.73 -0.77
N ASN A 4 -15.90 -8.45 -0.59
CA ASN A 4 -17.11 -8.27 -1.38
C ASN A 4 -17.85 -7.02 -0.89
N LYS A 5 -17.79 -5.92 -1.63
CA LYS A 5 -18.75 -4.81 -1.50
C LYS A 5 -19.84 -4.98 -2.56
N ALA A 6 -20.94 -5.61 -2.15
CA ALA A 6 -22.16 -5.65 -2.94
C ALA A 6 -22.79 -4.24 -2.96
N PHE A 7 -22.72 -3.57 -4.11
CA PHE A 7 -23.55 -2.40 -4.38
C PHE A 7 -24.95 -2.89 -4.78
N VAL A 8 -25.96 -2.48 -4.02
CA VAL A 8 -27.38 -2.70 -4.32
C VAL A 8 -27.87 -1.53 -5.17
N PRO A 9 -28.26 -1.72 -6.44
CA PRO A 9 -29.03 -0.72 -7.14
C PRO A 9 -30.53 -0.92 -6.88
N CYS A 10 -31.16 0.11 -6.31
CA CYS A 10 -32.62 0.25 -6.32
C CYS A 10 -33.09 0.38 -7.78
N ILE A 11 -33.64 -0.70 -8.33
CA ILE A 11 -34.29 -0.71 -9.64
C ILE A 11 -35.67 -0.02 -9.48
N ALA A 12 -35.78 1.23 -9.93
CA ALA A 12 -37.07 1.84 -10.20
C ALA A 12 -37.47 1.50 -11.65
N VAL A 13 -38.25 0.42 -11.82
CA VAL A 13 -38.89 0.09 -13.11
C VAL A 13 -40.04 1.08 -13.33
N ALA A 14 -39.83 2.10 -14.15
CA ALA A 14 -40.93 2.87 -14.72
C ALA A 14 -41.49 2.14 -15.95
N LEU A 15 -42.52 1.32 -15.73
CA LEU A 15 -43.39 0.79 -16.78
C LEU A 15 -44.21 1.95 -17.37
N LEU A 16 -43.74 2.53 -18.48
CA LEU A 16 -44.57 3.36 -19.33
C LEU A 16 -45.04 2.54 -20.53
N SER A 17 -46.22 1.93 -20.35
CA SER A 17 -47.06 1.44 -21.44
C SER A 17 -47.90 2.58 -21.98
N THR A 18 -47.65 3.04 -23.20
CA THR A 18 -48.67 3.62 -24.09
C THR A 18 -48.15 3.70 -25.52
N GLY A 19 -48.97 3.26 -26.48
CA GLY A 19 -48.93 3.79 -27.84
C GLY A 19 -48.64 2.78 -28.94
N CYS A 20 -49.62 1.94 -29.27
CA CYS A 20 -49.74 1.37 -30.61
C CYS A 20 -50.03 2.51 -31.60
N GLY A 21 -48.98 3.05 -32.22
CA GLY A 21 -49.06 4.04 -33.29
C GLY A 21 -48.30 3.52 -34.50
N GLY A 22 -49.01 2.92 -35.45
CA GLY A 22 -48.47 2.57 -36.75
C GLY A 22 -48.13 3.84 -37.53
N GLY A 23 -46.84 4.03 -37.81
CA GLY A 23 -46.34 5.07 -38.70
C GLY A 23 -45.05 4.56 -39.31
N GLY A 24 -45.06 4.31 -40.62
CA GLY A 24 -43.86 4.01 -41.39
C GLY A 24 -42.95 5.24 -41.39
N GLY A 25 -42.05 5.31 -40.42
CA GLY A 25 -40.92 6.22 -40.40
C GLY A 25 -39.70 5.48 -40.88
N GLU A 26 -38.97 6.06 -41.83
CA GLU A 26 -37.62 5.61 -42.12
C GLU A 26 -36.81 5.59 -40.81
N ASP A 27 -36.26 4.42 -40.45
CA ASP A 27 -35.37 4.28 -39.30
C ASP A 27 -34.20 5.25 -39.44
N LYS A 28 -34.29 6.37 -38.71
CA LYS A 28 -33.20 7.33 -38.61
C LYS A 28 -32.15 6.76 -37.66
N PRO A 29 -30.86 6.79 -38.04
CA PRO A 29 -29.75 6.44 -37.16
C PRO A 29 -29.89 7.11 -35.79
N GLN A 30 -29.78 6.34 -34.72
CA GLN A 30 -29.74 6.86 -33.35
C GLN A 30 -28.35 6.75 -32.75
N THR A 31 -28.01 7.71 -31.89
CA THR A 31 -26.82 7.64 -31.03
C THR A 31 -27.28 7.35 -29.61
N VAL A 32 -26.84 6.22 -29.05
CA VAL A 32 -27.22 5.76 -27.71
C VAL A 32 -25.97 5.69 -26.84
N ARG A 33 -26.00 6.40 -25.71
CA ARG A 33 -24.96 6.30 -24.68
C ARG A 33 -25.32 5.16 -23.73
N LEU A 34 -24.40 4.23 -23.54
CA LEU A 34 -24.55 3.17 -22.56
C LEU A 34 -24.37 3.76 -21.15
N SER A 35 -25.17 3.27 -20.20
CA SER A 35 -25.15 3.74 -18.81
C SER A 35 -23.93 3.29 -18.04
N ASP A 36 -23.37 2.14 -18.44
CA ASP A 36 -22.28 1.52 -17.71
C ASP A 36 -20.97 2.20 -18.08
N THR A 37 -20.02 2.26 -17.14
CA THR A 37 -18.62 2.58 -17.41
C THR A 37 -17.81 1.28 -17.34
N LYS A 38 -16.78 1.16 -18.18
CA LYS A 38 -15.83 0.04 -18.13
C LYS A 38 -14.52 0.50 -17.54
N GLU A 39 -14.10 -0.14 -16.46
CA GLU A 39 -12.83 0.12 -15.80
C GLU A 39 -11.78 -0.90 -16.28
N LEU A 40 -10.60 -0.41 -16.62
CA LEU A 40 -9.45 -1.22 -17.05
C LEU A 40 -8.20 -0.72 -16.33
N SER A 41 -7.23 -1.60 -16.14
CA SER A 41 -5.92 -1.26 -15.58
C SER A 41 -4.81 -1.80 -16.45
N ILE A 42 -3.75 -1.02 -16.65
CA ILE A 42 -2.58 -1.40 -17.45
C ILE A 42 -1.30 -1.04 -16.70
N ALA A 43 -0.33 -1.96 -16.68
CA ALA A 43 0.99 -1.69 -16.13
C ALA A 43 1.77 -0.73 -17.04
N GLU A 44 2.60 0.14 -16.47
CA GLU A 44 3.52 0.95 -17.26
C GLU A 44 4.42 0.09 -18.18
N ASN A 45 4.91 0.70 -19.25
CA ASN A 45 5.76 0.04 -20.25
C ASN A 45 5.17 -1.26 -20.83
N SER A 46 3.83 -1.38 -20.84
CA SER A 46 3.12 -2.56 -21.33
C SER A 46 2.04 -2.20 -22.33
N ALA A 47 1.54 -3.22 -23.01
CA ALA A 47 0.41 -3.15 -23.92
C ALA A 47 -0.59 -4.23 -23.54
N ASP A 48 -1.87 -3.90 -23.55
CA ASP A 48 -2.96 -4.85 -23.35
C ASP A 48 -4.06 -4.60 -24.38
N SER A 49 -4.82 -5.64 -24.69
CA SER A 49 -5.86 -5.59 -25.72
C SER A 49 -7.16 -6.20 -25.23
N PHE A 50 -8.27 -5.56 -25.57
CA PHE A 50 -9.61 -6.07 -25.29
C PHE A 50 -10.51 -5.96 -26.50
N SER A 51 -11.52 -6.83 -26.58
CA SER A 51 -12.51 -6.80 -27.65
C SER A 51 -13.78 -6.07 -27.22
N ALA A 52 -14.14 -5.04 -27.96
CA ALA A 52 -15.45 -4.40 -27.85
C ALA A 52 -16.55 -5.31 -28.42
N THR A 53 -17.78 -5.15 -27.93
CA THR A 53 -18.93 -5.95 -28.38
C THR A 53 -19.32 -5.68 -29.84
N ASN A 54 -18.97 -4.51 -30.37
CA ASN A 54 -19.36 -4.05 -31.70
C ASN A 54 -18.16 -3.37 -32.38
N ALA A 55 -18.17 -3.28 -33.71
CA ALA A 55 -17.10 -2.66 -34.47
C ALA A 55 -16.93 -1.19 -34.08
N ILE A 56 -15.68 -0.78 -33.87
CA ILE A 56 -15.31 0.54 -33.38
C ILE A 56 -15.14 1.47 -34.57
N ASN A 57 -15.76 2.64 -34.48
CA ASN A 57 -15.69 3.68 -35.50
C ASN A 57 -14.64 4.73 -35.13
N LYS A 58 -14.57 5.09 -33.85
CA LYS A 58 -13.61 6.05 -33.30
C LYS A 58 -13.51 5.91 -31.78
N ILE A 59 -12.41 6.41 -31.25
CA ILE A 59 -12.17 6.63 -29.82
C ILE A 59 -12.06 8.14 -29.64
N GLU A 60 -12.84 8.73 -28.73
CA GLU A 60 -12.67 10.13 -28.35
C GLU A 60 -12.18 10.26 -26.91
N PRO A 61 -11.11 11.04 -26.67
CA PRO A 61 -10.68 11.35 -25.31
C PRO A 61 -11.68 12.29 -24.64
N VAL A 62 -12.06 11.98 -23.40
CA VAL A 62 -12.86 12.86 -22.53
C VAL A 62 -11.92 13.58 -21.57
N GLU A 63 -11.09 12.81 -20.86
CA GLU A 63 -10.01 13.28 -19.98
C GLU A 63 -8.78 12.42 -20.29
N PRO A 64 -8.02 12.73 -21.35
CA PRO A 64 -6.91 11.90 -21.77
C PRO A 64 -5.74 12.00 -20.79
N SER A 65 -4.99 10.92 -20.67
CA SER A 65 -3.64 10.93 -20.12
C SER A 65 -2.64 10.85 -21.27
N ASP A 66 -1.62 11.70 -21.26
CA ASP A 66 -0.55 11.71 -22.29
C ASP A 66 0.29 10.41 -22.24
N SER A 67 0.27 9.71 -21.11
CA SER A 67 1.00 8.45 -20.92
C SER A 67 0.21 7.21 -21.37
N LEU A 68 -1.04 7.38 -21.80
CA LEU A 68 -1.91 6.31 -22.28
C LEU A 68 -2.25 6.53 -23.76
N ASN A 69 -1.92 5.55 -24.59
CA ASN A 69 -2.28 5.55 -26.00
C ASN A 69 -3.28 4.44 -26.31
N LEU A 70 -4.35 4.79 -27.02
CA LEU A 70 -5.38 3.85 -27.45
C LEU A 70 -5.41 3.81 -28.97
N SER A 71 -5.39 2.59 -29.50
CA SER A 71 -5.61 2.31 -30.93
C SER A 71 -6.65 1.21 -31.07
N PHE A 72 -7.25 1.08 -32.26
CA PHE A 72 -8.22 0.04 -32.53
C PHE A 72 -8.08 -0.54 -33.94
N ASP A 73 -8.42 -1.82 -34.07
CA ASP A 73 -8.60 -2.51 -35.35
C ASP A 73 -9.88 -3.36 -35.31
N GLY A 74 -10.88 -2.98 -36.10
CA GLY A 74 -12.19 -3.62 -36.09
C GLY A 74 -12.88 -3.52 -34.73
N THR A 75 -12.90 -4.62 -33.98
CA THR A 75 -13.47 -4.69 -32.62
C THR A 75 -12.41 -4.67 -31.53
N GLU A 76 -11.14 -4.83 -31.87
CA GLU A 76 -10.04 -4.88 -30.92
C GLU A 76 -9.57 -3.48 -30.57
N VAL A 77 -9.35 -3.24 -29.28
CA VAL A 77 -8.73 -2.02 -28.75
C VAL A 77 -7.43 -2.43 -28.12
N THR A 78 -6.35 -1.76 -28.50
CA THR A 78 -5.04 -1.91 -27.87
C THR A 78 -4.74 -0.66 -27.07
N ILE A 79 -4.49 -0.84 -25.79
CA ILE A 79 -4.04 0.19 -24.85
C ILE A 79 -2.54 -0.01 -24.68
N THR A 80 -1.77 1.06 -24.77
CA THR A 80 -0.36 1.05 -24.37
C THR A 80 -0.12 2.11 -23.31
N ALA A 81 0.65 1.75 -22.28
CA ALA A 81 1.11 2.67 -21.27
C ALA A 81 2.62 2.90 -21.46
N SER A 82 3.04 4.16 -21.49
CA SER A 82 4.46 4.50 -21.44
C SER A 82 5.04 4.29 -20.05
N ASN A 83 6.29 4.67 -19.84
CA ASN A 83 6.85 4.83 -18.51
C ASN A 83 6.00 5.82 -17.70
N LEU A 84 5.70 5.51 -16.45
CA LEU A 84 4.87 6.33 -15.58
C LEU A 84 5.72 6.81 -14.40
N ASP A 85 5.67 8.10 -14.09
CA ASP A 85 6.25 8.63 -12.86
C ASP A 85 5.24 8.61 -11.70
N LYS A 86 3.96 8.31 -11.97
CA LYS A 86 2.85 8.22 -11.02
C LYS A 86 1.67 7.48 -11.63
N PRO A 87 0.72 7.00 -10.82
CA PRO A 87 -0.57 6.51 -11.32
C PRO A 87 -1.27 7.56 -12.17
N VAL A 88 -1.89 7.13 -13.26
CA VAL A 88 -2.66 8.02 -14.15
C VAL A 88 -4.03 7.43 -14.43
N LEU A 89 -5.03 8.29 -14.58
CA LEU A 89 -6.36 7.93 -15.04
C LEU A 89 -6.62 8.60 -16.38
N GLY A 90 -7.02 7.81 -17.38
CA GLY A 90 -7.50 8.31 -18.67
C GLY A 90 -8.94 7.90 -18.91
N VAL A 91 -9.77 8.84 -19.35
CA VAL A 91 -11.19 8.61 -19.66
C VAL A 91 -11.45 8.79 -21.14
N TYR A 92 -12.02 7.75 -21.76
CA TYR A 92 -12.25 7.69 -23.20
C TYR A 92 -13.67 7.21 -23.51
N ASP A 93 -14.29 7.80 -24.54
CA ASP A 93 -15.57 7.35 -25.08
C ASP A 93 -15.31 6.55 -26.37
N LEU A 94 -15.74 5.29 -26.39
CA LEU A 94 -15.66 4.41 -27.55
C LEU A 94 -16.97 4.46 -28.34
N TYR A 95 -16.88 4.84 -29.60
CA TYR A 95 -18.02 4.91 -30.52
C TYR A 95 -18.06 3.64 -31.37
N MET A 96 -19.12 2.86 -31.22
CA MET A 96 -19.27 1.57 -31.89
C MET A 96 -20.50 1.53 -32.79
N SER A 97 -20.45 0.75 -33.86
CA SER A 97 -21.56 0.55 -34.80
C SER A 97 -22.46 -0.62 -34.38
N LYS A 98 -23.75 -0.37 -34.20
CA LYS A 98 -24.78 -1.41 -34.05
C LYS A 98 -25.85 -1.25 -35.13
N GLY A 99 -25.64 -1.94 -36.26
CA GLY A 99 -26.50 -1.76 -37.43
C GLY A 99 -26.36 -0.35 -38.00
N LYS A 100 -27.44 0.44 -37.96
CA LYS A 100 -27.42 1.86 -38.35
C LYS A 100 -27.13 2.81 -37.19
N ASP A 101 -27.16 2.29 -35.96
CA ASP A 101 -27.03 3.10 -34.75
C ASP A 101 -25.58 3.19 -34.29
N THR A 102 -25.28 4.25 -33.55
CA THR A 102 -24.00 4.45 -32.87
C THR A 102 -24.18 4.24 -31.37
N LEU A 103 -23.38 3.37 -30.79
CA LEU A 103 -23.29 3.18 -29.34
C LEU A 103 -22.08 3.93 -28.80
N ILE A 104 -22.24 4.62 -27.67
CA ILE A 104 -21.14 5.26 -26.96
C ILE A 104 -20.96 4.54 -25.62
N GLN A 105 -19.79 3.96 -25.39
CA GLN A 105 -19.42 3.31 -24.14
C GLN A 105 -18.25 4.08 -23.51
N ARG A 106 -18.38 4.45 -22.24
CA ARG A 106 -17.27 5.09 -21.49
C ARG A 106 -16.31 4.05 -20.95
N TYR A 107 -15.03 4.35 -21.05
CA TYR A 107 -13.92 3.59 -20.48
C TYR A 107 -13.08 4.48 -19.58
N GLU A 108 -12.74 3.96 -18.41
CA GLU A 108 -11.82 4.55 -17.44
C GLU A 108 -10.62 3.61 -17.34
N ILE A 109 -9.44 4.11 -17.70
CA ILE A 109 -8.22 3.32 -17.82
C ILE A 109 -7.20 3.85 -16.81
N MET A 110 -6.83 2.99 -15.87
CA MET A 110 -5.84 3.28 -14.84
C MET A 110 -4.45 2.75 -15.27
N GLY A 111 -3.49 3.65 -15.43
CA GLY A 111 -2.08 3.31 -15.61
C GLY A 111 -1.41 3.10 -14.25
N ILE A 112 -0.78 1.95 -14.06
CA ILE A 112 -0.11 1.55 -12.81
C ILE A 112 1.40 1.74 -12.96
N ASN A 113 2.02 2.58 -12.12
CA ASN A 113 3.47 2.70 -12.03
C ASN A 113 4.04 1.51 -11.24
N THR A 114 4.35 0.42 -11.94
CA THR A 114 4.87 -0.80 -11.30
C THR A 114 6.28 -0.64 -10.73
N SER A 115 7.08 0.29 -11.23
CA SER A 115 8.45 0.52 -10.77
C SER A 115 8.50 1.15 -9.37
N ALA A 116 7.45 1.85 -8.96
CA ALA A 116 7.31 2.43 -7.62
C ALA A 116 6.77 1.44 -6.57
N GLN A 117 6.48 0.18 -6.89
CA GLN A 117 5.81 -0.75 -5.97
C GLN A 117 6.50 -0.89 -4.61
N ALA A 118 7.84 -0.95 -4.60
CA ALA A 118 8.62 -1.03 -3.37
C ALA A 118 8.51 0.26 -2.53
N LEU A 119 8.58 1.42 -3.18
CA LEU A 119 8.40 2.73 -2.57
C LEU A 119 7.00 2.88 -1.97
N GLU A 120 5.97 2.50 -2.73
CA GLU A 120 4.58 2.53 -2.28
C GLU A 120 4.36 1.62 -1.07
N SER A 121 4.93 0.41 -1.08
CA SER A 121 4.79 -0.54 0.03
C SER A 121 5.39 0.01 1.32
N GLN A 122 6.56 0.67 1.24
CA GLN A 122 7.18 1.31 2.39
C GLN A 122 6.38 2.50 2.91
N ALA A 123 5.95 3.40 2.02
CA ALA A 123 5.16 4.56 2.39
C ALA A 123 3.82 4.16 3.03
N PHE A 124 3.16 3.15 2.45
CA PHE A 124 1.93 2.57 3.00
C PHE A 124 2.16 1.93 4.38
N ALA A 125 3.26 1.20 4.57
CA ALA A 125 3.56 0.58 5.86
C ALA A 125 3.78 1.63 6.96
N ILE A 126 4.45 2.76 6.66
CA ILE A 126 4.56 3.89 7.59
C ILE A 126 3.18 4.51 7.86
N GLN A 127 2.40 4.77 6.82
CA GLN A 127 1.06 5.36 6.97
C GLN A 127 0.15 4.53 7.88
N GLN A 128 0.16 3.20 7.72
CA GLN A 128 -0.73 2.31 8.46
C GLN A 128 -0.28 2.02 9.88
N ASN A 129 1.03 2.06 10.14
CA ASN A 129 1.61 1.66 11.43
C ASN A 129 2.34 2.81 12.14
N ALA A 130 2.05 4.07 11.78
CA ALA A 130 2.74 5.24 12.29
C ALA A 130 2.81 5.26 13.83
N GLU A 131 1.69 5.01 14.50
CA GLU A 131 1.62 4.99 15.97
C GLU A 131 2.52 3.89 16.56
N GLU A 132 2.51 2.68 16.00
CA GLU A 132 3.30 1.56 16.52
C GLU A 132 4.81 1.77 16.31
N ILE A 133 5.17 2.33 15.15
CA ILE A 133 6.55 2.65 14.77
C ILE A 133 7.09 3.79 15.65
N LEU A 134 6.33 4.88 15.82
CA LEU A 134 6.73 6.02 16.66
C LEU A 134 6.72 5.70 18.16
N ALA A 135 5.91 4.73 18.60
CA ALA A 135 5.98 4.23 19.96
C ALA A 135 7.16 3.26 20.19
N LEU A 136 7.93 2.93 19.14
CA LEU A 136 8.97 1.90 19.13
C LEU A 136 8.47 0.60 19.77
N SER A 137 7.28 0.16 19.35
CA SER A 137 6.53 -0.88 20.07
C SER A 137 7.26 -2.23 20.15
N GLU A 138 8.04 -2.60 19.13
CA GLU A 138 8.86 -3.81 19.18
C GLU A 138 10.02 -3.69 20.18
N ASP A 139 10.71 -2.55 20.20
CA ASP A 139 11.76 -2.27 21.18
C ASP A 139 11.21 -2.28 22.60
N LYS A 140 10.03 -1.66 22.81
CA LYS A 140 9.35 -1.65 24.12
C LYS A 140 9.07 -3.07 24.62
N LYS A 141 8.51 -3.94 23.77
CA LYS A 141 8.23 -5.34 24.12
C LYS A 141 9.51 -6.09 24.52
N ILE A 142 10.60 -5.87 23.79
CA ILE A 142 11.89 -6.51 24.10
C ILE A 142 12.50 -5.95 25.38
N TYR A 143 12.42 -4.64 25.58
CA TYR A 143 12.86 -3.97 26.79
C TYR A 143 12.12 -4.51 28.02
N GLU A 144 10.78 -4.52 27.99
CA GLU A 144 9.94 -5.06 29.06
C GLU A 144 10.25 -6.53 29.35
N TYR A 145 10.42 -7.34 28.30
CA TYR A 145 10.80 -8.75 28.43
C TYR A 145 12.15 -8.92 29.16
N LEU A 146 13.16 -8.11 28.82
CA LEU A 146 14.47 -8.17 29.45
C LEU A 146 14.43 -7.69 30.91
N VAL A 147 13.62 -6.67 31.21
CA VAL A 147 13.37 -6.20 32.58
C VAL A 147 12.70 -7.30 33.41
N ASP A 148 11.67 -7.95 32.87
CA ASP A 148 10.99 -9.08 33.52
C ASP A 148 11.93 -10.26 33.77
N LEU A 149 12.82 -10.56 32.83
CA LEU A 149 13.83 -11.60 33.00
C LEU A 149 14.80 -11.27 34.16
N GLY A 150 15.25 -10.02 34.26
CA GLY A 150 16.08 -9.55 35.38
C GLY A 150 15.36 -9.66 36.73
N TYR A 151 14.06 -9.35 36.77
CA TYR A 151 13.23 -9.53 37.96
C TYR A 151 13.10 -11.01 38.35
N LEU A 152 12.78 -11.90 37.40
CA LEU A 152 12.64 -13.34 37.65
C LEU A 152 13.94 -14.01 38.12
N ARG A 153 15.08 -13.42 37.79
CA ARG A 153 16.41 -13.85 38.23
C ARG A 153 16.85 -13.26 39.57
N GLU A 154 15.98 -12.46 40.20
CA GLU A 154 16.23 -11.75 41.45
C GLU A 154 17.32 -10.66 41.35
N ASP A 155 17.69 -10.24 40.14
CA ASP A 155 18.64 -9.15 39.92
C ASP A 155 17.99 -7.76 40.10
N LEU A 156 16.67 -7.68 39.89
CA LEU A 156 15.87 -6.47 40.07
C LEU A 156 14.87 -6.64 41.23
N THR A 157 14.72 -5.59 42.04
CA THR A 157 13.62 -5.51 43.00
C THR A 157 12.29 -5.20 42.28
N PRO A 158 11.12 -5.52 42.85
CA PRO A 158 9.83 -5.14 42.26
C PRO A 158 9.72 -3.65 41.94
N ALA A 159 10.17 -2.78 42.86
CA ALA A 159 10.13 -1.34 42.66
C ALA A 159 11.02 -0.88 41.50
N ARG A 160 12.20 -1.49 41.33
CA ARG A 160 13.10 -1.16 40.21
C ARG A 160 12.57 -1.68 38.87
N ARG A 161 11.91 -2.83 38.87
CA ARG A 161 11.23 -3.38 37.68
C ARG A 161 10.16 -2.40 37.18
N ASP A 162 9.27 -1.97 38.07
CA ASP A 162 8.17 -1.08 37.72
C ASP A 162 8.68 0.29 37.26
N GLU A 163 9.71 0.84 37.94
CA GLU A 163 10.40 2.07 37.51
C GLU A 163 10.98 1.95 36.09
N LEU A 164 11.68 0.87 35.78
CA LEU A 164 12.25 0.65 34.44
C LEU A 164 11.16 0.54 33.37
N ILE A 165 10.07 -0.19 33.63
CA ILE A 165 8.94 -0.30 32.69
C ILE A 165 8.31 1.07 32.42
N ASP A 166 8.13 1.89 33.46
CA ASP A 166 7.57 3.24 33.33
C ASP A 166 8.54 4.23 32.64
N ASP A 167 9.85 4.00 32.74
CA ASP A 167 10.89 4.83 32.11
C ASP A 167 10.94 4.71 30.58
N PHE A 168 10.35 3.65 29.98
CA PHE A 168 10.27 3.51 28.52
C PHE A 168 9.12 4.35 27.95
N ASP A 169 9.45 5.58 27.57
CA ASP A 169 8.56 6.53 26.91
C ASP A 169 9.25 7.16 25.68
N ALA A 170 9.02 6.53 24.53
CA ALA A 170 9.47 7.03 23.24
C ALA A 170 8.80 8.38 22.89
N THR A 171 7.56 8.60 23.32
CA THR A 171 6.78 9.80 22.96
C THR A 171 7.28 11.06 23.65
N ALA A 172 7.96 10.92 24.79
CA ALA A 172 8.59 12.03 25.51
C ALA A 172 9.96 12.44 24.94
N GLN A 173 10.49 11.72 23.94
CA GLN A 173 11.81 12.02 23.38
C GLN A 173 11.77 13.25 22.46
N SER A 174 12.84 14.04 22.46
CA SER A 174 12.93 15.26 21.66
C SER A 174 12.88 15.01 20.13
N THR A 175 13.10 13.77 19.69
CA THR A 175 13.05 13.36 18.28
C THR A 175 11.64 12.93 17.85
N TYR A 176 10.72 12.69 18.78
CA TYR A 176 9.37 12.20 18.48
C TYR A 176 8.59 13.18 17.59
N GLU A 177 8.53 14.46 17.96
CA GLU A 177 7.76 15.47 17.20
C GLU A 177 8.24 15.61 15.75
N SER A 178 9.56 15.53 15.51
CA SER A 178 10.13 15.57 14.16
C SER A 178 9.75 14.33 13.35
N ALA A 179 9.87 13.14 13.94
CA ALA A 179 9.49 11.89 13.30
C ALA A 179 7.98 11.86 12.99
N GLU A 180 7.13 12.23 13.94
CA GLU A 180 5.67 12.30 13.78
C GLU A 180 5.28 13.26 12.64
N SER A 181 5.85 14.47 12.64
CA SER A 181 5.64 15.46 11.56
C SER A 181 6.05 14.93 10.19
N SER A 182 7.19 14.22 10.11
CA SER A 182 7.65 13.63 8.84
C SER A 182 6.75 12.49 8.35
N PHE A 183 6.17 11.69 9.26
CA PHE A 183 5.23 10.61 8.93
C PHE A 183 3.90 11.17 8.42
N GLN A 184 3.41 12.26 9.03
CA GLN A 184 2.21 12.96 8.54
C GLN A 184 2.43 13.52 7.12
N GLN A 185 3.60 14.12 6.87
CA GLN A 185 3.96 14.61 5.53
C GLN A 185 4.07 13.48 4.50
N LEU A 186 4.68 12.34 4.88
CA LEU A 186 4.73 11.16 4.02
C LEU A 186 3.34 10.59 3.74
N SER A 187 2.46 10.50 4.73
CA SER A 187 1.08 10.05 4.53
C SER A 187 0.36 10.92 3.50
N GLN A 188 0.46 12.25 3.63
CA GLN A 188 -0.15 13.16 2.64
C GLN A 188 0.48 12.99 1.26
N ALA A 189 1.81 12.85 1.19
CA ALA A 189 2.51 12.63 -0.07
C ALA A 189 2.10 11.30 -0.73
N TYR A 190 1.87 10.25 0.06
CA TYR A 190 1.39 8.97 -0.46
C TYR A 190 -0.04 9.10 -1.04
N ASP A 191 -0.94 9.78 -0.34
CA ASP A 191 -2.29 10.05 -0.86
C ASP A 191 -2.24 10.91 -2.15
N ASP A 192 -1.37 11.93 -2.18
CA ASP A 192 -1.15 12.77 -3.36
C ASP A 192 -0.56 11.97 -4.54
N TYR A 193 0.30 10.98 -4.26
CA TYR A 193 0.86 10.09 -5.27
C TYR A 193 -0.21 9.15 -5.83
N GLN A 194 -1.03 8.52 -4.97
CA GLN A 194 -2.15 7.67 -5.38
C GLN A 194 -3.16 8.44 -6.24
N ALA A 195 -3.36 9.73 -5.94
CA ALA A 195 -4.19 10.63 -6.74
C ALA A 195 -3.53 11.12 -8.04
N GLY A 196 -2.30 10.70 -8.36
CA GLY A 196 -1.55 11.14 -9.54
C GLY A 196 -1.09 12.60 -9.49
N THR A 197 -1.10 13.23 -8.31
CA THR A 197 -0.76 14.64 -8.12
C THR A 197 0.74 14.86 -8.07
N ILE A 198 1.46 14.01 -7.33
CA ILE A 198 2.93 14.03 -7.26
C ILE A 198 3.56 12.80 -7.95
N GLY A 199 4.82 12.95 -8.39
CA GLY A 199 5.60 11.86 -8.98
C GLY A 199 6.40 11.05 -7.95
N GLU A 200 6.91 9.91 -8.39
CA GLU A 200 7.71 8.95 -7.62
C GLU A 200 8.90 9.62 -6.91
N SER A 201 9.64 10.49 -7.60
CA SER A 201 10.78 11.19 -6.99
C SER A 201 10.38 12.08 -5.81
N ALA A 202 9.17 12.67 -5.84
CA ALA A 202 8.67 13.46 -4.73
C ALA A 202 8.30 12.55 -3.55
N LEU A 203 7.56 11.47 -3.81
CA LEU A 203 7.22 10.46 -2.79
C LEU A 203 8.49 9.87 -2.14
N GLN A 204 9.50 9.52 -2.95
CA GLN A 204 10.80 9.05 -2.47
C GLN A 204 11.50 10.06 -1.57
N SER A 205 11.43 11.36 -1.90
CA SER A 205 12.01 12.41 -1.05
C SER A 205 11.34 12.45 0.31
N TYR A 206 10.00 12.38 0.38
CA TYR A 206 9.28 12.34 1.65
C TYR A 206 9.59 11.06 2.43
N LEU A 207 9.67 9.91 1.76
CA LEU A 207 10.05 8.65 2.41
C LEU A 207 11.46 8.74 3.01
N ASN A 208 12.43 9.26 2.26
CA ASN A 208 13.80 9.40 2.74
C ASN A 208 13.88 10.31 3.97
N THR A 209 13.11 11.41 4.00
CA THR A 209 13.01 12.27 5.18
C THR A 209 12.40 11.52 6.36
N ALA A 210 11.28 10.82 6.16
CA ALA A 210 10.62 10.05 7.22
C ALA A 210 11.55 8.97 7.80
N VAL A 211 12.27 8.24 6.96
CA VAL A 211 13.24 7.21 7.39
C VAL A 211 14.43 7.83 8.12
N SER A 212 14.91 9.01 7.71
CA SER A 212 16.00 9.71 8.40
C SER A 212 15.59 10.21 9.79
N GLU A 213 14.38 10.74 9.94
CA GLU A 213 13.84 11.16 11.24
C GLU A 213 13.54 9.95 12.12
N LEU A 214 13.03 8.86 11.55
CA LEU A 214 12.86 7.59 12.24
C LEU A 214 14.18 7.06 12.79
N ALA A 215 15.25 7.05 11.99
CA ALA A 215 16.57 6.59 12.45
C ALA A 215 17.08 7.39 13.66
N SER A 216 16.81 8.70 13.70
CA SER A 216 17.16 9.56 14.84
C SER A 216 16.29 9.27 16.08
N HIS A 217 15.04 8.85 15.86
CA HIS A 217 14.12 8.46 16.92
C HIS A 217 14.44 7.06 17.49
N ASP A 218 14.80 6.15 16.60
CA ASP A 218 15.13 4.75 16.83
C ASP A 218 16.32 4.53 17.80
N ASP A 219 17.27 5.47 17.82
CA ASP A 219 18.42 5.45 18.73
C ASP A 219 18.00 5.39 20.22
N TYR A 220 16.84 5.94 20.57
CA TYR A 220 16.31 5.88 21.93
C TYR A 220 15.99 4.45 22.38
N GLY A 221 15.17 3.73 21.61
CA GLY A 221 14.73 2.38 21.96
C GLY A 221 15.91 1.42 22.09
N TYR A 222 16.87 1.53 21.16
CA TYR A 222 18.11 0.75 21.23
C TYR A 222 18.98 1.12 22.43
N GLY A 223 19.09 2.42 22.72
CA GLY A 223 19.82 2.94 23.88
C GLY A 223 19.25 2.40 25.20
N MET A 224 17.93 2.37 25.35
CA MET A 224 17.25 1.82 26.53
C MET A 224 17.59 0.35 26.74
N ILE A 225 17.52 -0.46 25.68
CA ILE A 225 17.86 -1.89 25.73
C ILE A 225 19.33 -2.09 26.11
N ARG A 226 20.26 -1.36 25.49
CA ARG A 226 21.71 -1.46 25.77
C ARG A 226 22.12 -1.05 27.18
N ASN A 227 21.34 -0.17 27.80
CA ASN A 227 21.59 0.32 29.16
C ASN A 227 21.09 -0.65 30.25
N LEU A 228 20.39 -1.73 29.88
CA LEU A 228 20.07 -2.80 30.81
C LEU A 228 21.36 -3.53 31.25
N ASP A 229 21.41 -3.92 32.53
CA ASP A 229 22.61 -4.44 33.21
C ASP A 229 23.18 -5.72 32.56
N ALA A 230 24.41 -6.09 32.91
CA ALA A 230 25.17 -7.22 32.38
C ALA A 230 24.41 -8.57 32.37
N THR A 231 23.36 -8.75 33.17
CA THR A 231 22.51 -9.95 33.13
C THR A 231 21.72 -10.08 31.81
N SER A 232 21.34 -8.97 31.17
CA SER A 232 20.74 -8.99 29.83
C SER A 232 21.76 -9.28 28.73
N SER A 233 23.07 -9.14 29.00
CA SER A 233 24.13 -9.22 27.97
C SER A 233 24.18 -10.54 27.20
N ALA A 234 23.83 -11.66 27.84
CA ALA A 234 23.77 -12.96 27.17
C ALA A 234 22.69 -12.99 26.08
N VAL A 235 21.52 -12.39 26.37
CA VAL A 235 20.42 -12.25 25.40
C VAL A 235 20.70 -11.11 24.42
N MET A 236 21.23 -9.97 24.88
CA MET A 236 21.60 -8.86 23.99
C MET A 236 22.67 -9.25 22.97
N SER A 237 23.56 -10.19 23.30
CA SER A 237 24.59 -10.66 22.38
C SER A 237 24.03 -11.40 21.16
N THR A 238 22.78 -11.87 21.24
CA THR A 238 22.07 -12.48 20.12
C THR A 238 21.13 -11.50 19.42
N LEU A 239 20.88 -10.30 19.94
CA LEU A 239 20.06 -9.32 19.25
C LEU A 239 20.83 -8.66 18.10
N PRO A 240 20.19 -8.42 16.94
CA PRO A 240 20.77 -7.62 15.88
C PRO A 240 21.20 -6.23 16.37
N ASN A 241 22.35 -5.78 15.90
CA ASN A 241 22.85 -4.42 16.09
C ASN A 241 22.63 -3.61 14.80
N SER A 242 21.40 -3.62 14.30
CA SER A 242 20.94 -2.86 13.13
C SER A 242 19.93 -1.80 13.54
N GLY A 243 19.76 -0.78 12.69
CA GLY A 243 18.69 0.19 12.84
C GLY A 243 17.33 -0.44 12.55
N LEU A 244 16.27 0.26 12.90
CA LEU A 244 14.91 -0.07 12.50
C LEU A 244 14.75 0.12 10.99
N GLU A 245 14.59 -0.99 10.27
CA GLU A 245 14.55 -1.01 8.81
C GLU A 245 13.25 -1.64 8.30
N TYR A 246 12.89 -1.36 7.05
CA TYR A 246 11.72 -1.98 6.44
C TYR A 246 12.03 -3.40 5.95
N VAL A 247 11.28 -4.36 6.44
CA VAL A 247 11.41 -5.78 6.10
C VAL A 247 10.32 -6.15 5.11
N GLU A 248 10.68 -6.19 3.82
CA GLU A 248 9.73 -6.38 2.71
C GLU A 248 8.92 -7.67 2.83
N SER A 249 9.54 -8.77 3.25
CA SER A 249 8.87 -10.07 3.42
C SER A 249 7.79 -10.08 4.51
N GLN A 250 7.79 -9.09 5.42
CA GLN A 250 6.83 -8.93 6.50
C GLN A 250 5.99 -7.66 6.37
N ALA A 251 6.27 -6.81 5.38
CA ALA A 251 5.65 -5.51 5.17
C ALA A 251 5.59 -4.62 6.43
N ARG A 252 6.64 -4.63 7.25
CA ARG A 252 6.74 -3.85 8.49
C ARG A 252 8.15 -3.31 8.74
N PHE A 253 8.24 -2.32 9.61
CA PHE A 253 9.51 -1.87 10.17
C PHE A 253 9.90 -2.73 11.36
N SER A 254 11.14 -3.21 11.37
CA SER A 254 11.70 -4.02 12.45
C SER A 254 13.22 -4.03 12.36
N ARG A 255 13.90 -4.05 13.52
CA ARG A 255 15.32 -4.43 13.60
C ARG A 255 15.54 -5.89 13.95
N TYR A 256 14.50 -6.60 14.41
CA TYR A 256 14.54 -7.97 14.93
C TYR A 256 14.17 -9.03 13.89
N PHE A 257 14.21 -8.65 12.62
CA PHE A 257 14.02 -9.51 11.49
C PHE A 257 15.12 -9.27 10.49
N ASP A 258 15.90 -10.31 10.26
CA ASP A 258 16.87 -10.40 9.18
C ASP A 258 16.71 -11.80 8.59
N GLU A 259 16.78 -11.96 7.26
CA GLU A 259 16.61 -13.26 6.61
C GLU A 259 17.63 -14.30 7.13
N SER A 260 18.81 -13.86 7.57
CA SER A 260 19.81 -14.73 8.20
C SER A 260 19.41 -15.28 9.57
N MET A 261 18.40 -14.68 10.21
CA MET A 261 17.85 -15.12 11.49
C MET A 261 16.68 -16.09 11.33
N LEU A 262 16.25 -16.34 10.10
CA LEU A 262 15.07 -17.14 9.82
C LEU A 262 15.44 -18.46 9.16
N THR A 263 14.66 -19.49 9.45
CA THR A 263 14.64 -20.74 8.72
C THR A 263 13.22 -21.05 8.31
N THR A 264 13.07 -21.52 7.08
CA THR A 264 11.79 -21.95 6.53
C THR A 264 11.79 -23.46 6.43
N ASP A 265 10.83 -24.09 7.10
CA ASP A 265 10.59 -25.52 6.97
C ASP A 265 10.12 -25.81 5.53
N SER A 266 10.85 -26.66 4.81
CA SER A 266 10.62 -26.92 3.38
C SER A 266 9.39 -27.78 3.10
N GLU A 267 8.84 -28.45 4.10
CA GLU A 267 7.64 -29.31 3.97
C GLU A 267 6.36 -28.53 4.27
N THR A 268 6.41 -27.63 5.25
CA THR A 268 5.24 -26.89 5.76
C THR A 268 5.21 -25.43 5.32
N GLY A 269 6.34 -24.87 4.90
CA GLY A 269 6.50 -23.44 4.63
C GLY A 269 6.50 -22.57 5.89
N GLN A 270 6.53 -23.16 7.09
CA GLN A 270 6.54 -22.41 8.33
C GLN A 270 7.90 -21.71 8.51
N VAL A 271 7.85 -20.40 8.80
CA VAL A 271 9.03 -19.59 9.11
C VAL A 271 9.24 -19.59 10.63
N SER A 272 10.48 -19.77 11.06
CA SER A 272 10.86 -19.74 12.48
C SER A 272 12.25 -19.14 12.64
N TYR A 273 12.58 -18.72 13.86
CA TYR A 273 13.92 -18.22 14.16
C TYR A 273 14.95 -19.36 14.23
N VAL A 274 16.15 -19.11 13.71
CA VAL A 274 17.32 -19.98 13.91
C VAL A 274 17.77 -19.97 15.38
N SER A 275 18.56 -20.97 15.77
CA SER A 275 18.94 -21.10 17.18
C SER A 275 19.79 -19.93 17.68
N GLY A 276 19.42 -19.39 18.84
CA GLY A 276 19.94 -18.14 19.41
C GLY A 276 18.95 -16.97 19.32
N PHE A 277 17.92 -17.05 18.49
CA PHE A 277 16.93 -15.99 18.25
C PHE A 277 15.50 -16.39 18.65
N GLU A 278 15.29 -17.59 19.21
CA GLU A 278 13.97 -18.12 19.56
C GLU A 278 13.20 -17.21 20.54
N ILE A 279 13.94 -16.41 21.30
CA ILE A 279 13.41 -15.42 22.25
C ILE A 279 12.58 -14.33 21.56
N LEU A 280 12.80 -14.10 20.27
CA LEU A 280 12.10 -13.11 19.47
C LEU A 280 10.74 -13.63 18.96
N ALA A 281 10.55 -14.94 18.78
CA ALA A 281 9.31 -15.54 18.26
C ALA A 281 8.02 -15.01 18.93
N PRO A 282 7.88 -15.07 20.27
CA PRO A 282 6.68 -14.56 20.93
C PRO A 282 6.59 -13.03 20.94
N LEU A 283 7.70 -12.32 20.72
CA LEU A 283 7.77 -10.85 20.77
C LEU A 283 7.43 -10.22 19.43
N THR A 284 7.72 -10.94 18.35
CA THR A 284 7.56 -10.46 16.98
C THR A 284 6.42 -11.10 16.19
N GLY A 285 5.82 -12.18 16.72
CA GLY A 285 4.64 -12.81 16.14
C GLY A 285 4.92 -13.80 15.00
N LEU A 286 6.10 -14.43 15.01
CA LEU A 286 6.45 -15.58 14.16
C LEU A 286 5.93 -16.91 14.72
#